data_AF-A0A2L2Z386-F1
#
_entry.id   AF-A0A2L2Z386-F1
#
_cell.length_a   1.000
_cell.length_b   1.000
_cell.length_c   1.000
_cell.angle_alpha   90.00
_cell.angle_beta   90.00
_cell.angle_gamma   90.00
#
_symmetry.space_group_name_H-M   'P 1'
#
loop_
_entity.id
_entity.type
_entity.pdbx_description
1 polymer ?
#
loop_
_entity_poly.entity_id
_entity_poly.type
_entity_poly.pdbx_seq_one_letter_code
_entity_poly.pdbx_strand_id
1 'polypeptide(L)'
;CKRANDELDAFHNSKLYNETLERHKFLYRFLTFHTRVVVEGPFEASDIARTLNTQEYFNLSSPKWPEPCREELKYQIHLNYYFLYS
;
A
#
# COMPACT_ATOMS: atom_id res chain seq x y z
N CYS A 1 22.35 6.24 2.88
CA CYS A 1 23.43 6.74 1.99
C CYS A 1 22.87 7.92 1.22
N LYS A 2 23.58 9.06 1.09
CA LYS A 2 23.03 10.27 0.45
C LYS A 2 22.49 10.00 -0.97
N ARG A 3 23.27 9.27 -1.78
CA ARG A 3 22.88 8.88 -3.14
C ARG A 3 21.58 8.07 -3.19
N ALA A 4 21.42 7.10 -2.27
CA ALA A 4 20.22 6.28 -2.22
C ALA A 4 18.98 7.13 -1.85
N ASN A 5 19.14 8.13 -0.99
CA ASN A 5 18.05 9.05 -0.65
C ASN A 5 17.70 9.96 -1.85
N ASP A 6 18.70 10.49 -2.55
CA ASP A 6 18.49 11.33 -3.73
C ASP A 6 17.77 10.56 -4.87
N GLU A 7 18.13 9.27 -5.07
CA GLU A 7 17.47 8.37 -6.03
C GLU A 7 16.01 8.07 -5.60
N LEU A 8 15.77 7.84 -4.31
CA LEU A 8 14.43 7.62 -3.76
C LEU A 8 13.54 8.86 -3.91
N ASP A 9 14.08 10.05 -3.64
CA ASP A 9 13.36 11.32 -3.80
C ASP A 9 13.01 11.59 -5.28
N ALA A 10 13.96 11.34 -6.20
CA ALA A 10 13.69 11.46 -7.63
C ALA A 10 12.60 10.50 -8.10
N PHE A 11 12.59 9.29 -7.53
CA PHE A 11 11.61 8.27 -7.82
C PHE A 11 10.20 8.59 -7.30
N HIS A 12 10.09 9.06 -6.05
CA HIS A 12 8.80 9.54 -5.50
C HIS A 12 8.26 10.75 -6.26
N ASN A 13 9.14 11.55 -6.87
CA ASN A 13 8.74 12.65 -7.75
C ASN A 13 8.48 12.22 -9.21
N SER A 14 8.60 10.92 -9.52
CA SER A 14 8.35 10.42 -10.87
C SER A 14 6.87 10.53 -11.24
N LYS A 15 6.61 10.68 -12.54
CA LYS A 15 5.25 10.70 -13.08
C LYS A 15 4.50 9.39 -12.76
N LEU A 16 5.17 8.25 -12.90
CA LEU A 16 4.59 6.93 -12.67
C LEU A 16 4.13 6.74 -11.22
N TYR A 17 4.95 7.16 -10.26
CA TYR A 17 4.60 7.08 -8.84
C TYR A 17 3.37 7.94 -8.53
N ASN A 18 3.39 9.20 -8.97
CA ASN A 18 2.28 10.14 -8.75
C ASN A 18 0.96 9.69 -9.41
N GLU A 19 1.01 9.17 -10.64
CA GLU A 19 -0.17 8.60 -11.31
C GLU A 19 -0.71 7.38 -10.56
N THR A 20 0.18 6.57 -9.97
CA THR A 20 -0.21 5.43 -9.15
C THR A 20 -0.88 5.86 -7.85
N LEU A 21 -0.37 6.92 -7.20
CA LEU A 21 -1.00 7.50 -6.01
C LEU A 21 -2.41 8.01 -6.31
N GLU A 22 -2.58 8.78 -7.39
CA GLU A 22 -3.89 9.31 -7.75
C GLU A 22 -4.89 8.20 -8.13
N ARG A 23 -4.43 7.15 -8.84
CA ARG A 23 -5.27 6.00 -9.19
C ARG A 23 -5.83 5.28 -7.96
N HIS A 24 -5.06 5.19 -6.88
CA HIS A 24 -5.44 4.44 -5.67
C HIS A 24 -5.86 5.34 -4.49
N LYS A 25 -6.01 6.64 -4.70
CA LYS A 25 -6.36 7.63 -3.68
C LYS A 25 -7.59 7.26 -2.86
N PHE A 26 -8.62 6.70 -3.49
CA PHE A 26 -9.83 6.27 -2.78
C PHE A 26 -9.59 5.05 -1.90
N LEU A 27 -8.77 4.10 -2.36
CA LEU A 27 -8.34 2.97 -1.54
C LEU A 27 -7.58 3.46 -0.31
N TYR A 28 -6.62 4.37 -0.48
CA TYR A 28 -5.83 4.88 0.66
C TYR A 28 -6.69 5.62 1.69
N ARG A 29 -7.66 6.43 1.24
CA ARG A 29 -8.65 7.06 2.13
C ARG A 29 -9.51 6.03 2.86
N PHE A 30 -9.97 5.01 2.15
CA PHE A 30 -10.75 3.92 2.72
C PHE A 30 -9.97 3.15 3.80
N LEU A 31 -8.71 2.81 3.52
CA LEU A 31 -7.82 2.16 4.46
C LEU A 31 -7.53 3.04 5.68
N THR A 32 -7.29 4.34 5.46
CA THR A 32 -7.09 5.30 6.55
C THR A 32 -8.29 5.36 7.49
N PHE A 33 -9.50 5.39 6.92
CA PHE A 33 -10.74 5.40 7.69
C PHE A 33 -10.90 4.15 8.57
N HIS A 34 -10.65 2.95 8.01
CA HIS A 34 -10.87 1.69 8.71
C HIS A 34 -9.76 1.31 9.69
N THR A 35 -8.50 1.65 9.38
CA THR A 35 -7.35 1.28 10.21
C THR A 35 -6.96 2.37 11.20
N ARG A 36 -7.40 3.61 10.99
CA ARG A 36 -6.98 4.82 11.73
C ARG A 36 -5.48 5.10 11.62
N VAL A 37 -4.80 4.47 10.66
CA VAL A 37 -3.41 4.74 10.28
C VAL A 37 -3.44 5.62 9.04
N VAL A 38 -2.58 6.63 8.97
CA VAL A 38 -2.44 7.45 7.77
C VAL A 38 -1.84 6.59 6.66
N VAL A 39 -2.58 6.42 5.56
CA VAL A 39 -2.13 5.69 4.37
C VAL A 39 -1.96 6.70 3.25
N GLU A 40 -0.72 6.96 2.88
CA GLU A 40 -0.37 7.94 1.83
C GLU A 40 0.11 7.27 0.55
N GLY A 41 0.52 6.00 0.61
CA GLY A 41 0.97 5.29 -0.57
C GLY A 41 0.92 3.76 -0.50
N PRO A 42 1.58 3.11 -1.47
CA PRO A 42 1.62 1.66 -1.60
C PRO A 42 2.31 0.98 -0.41
N PHE A 43 3.22 1.68 0.28
CA PHE A 43 3.97 1.13 1.40
C PHE A 43 3.05 0.78 2.58
N GLU A 44 2.32 1.75 3.12
CA GLU A 44 1.40 1.51 4.25
C GLU A 44 0.25 0.59 3.83
N ALA A 45 -0.24 0.76 2.59
CA ALA A 45 -1.30 -0.10 2.06
C ALA A 45 -0.85 -1.56 1.93
N SER A 46 0.41 -1.80 1.56
CA SER A 46 1.02 -3.14 1.53
C SER A 46 1.10 -3.76 2.92
N ASP A 47 1.48 -2.99 3.95
CA ASP A 47 1.56 -3.50 5.33
C ASP A 47 0.19 -3.91 5.86
N ILE A 48 -0.85 -3.13 5.56
CA ILE A 48 -2.24 -3.48 5.89
C ILE A 48 -2.64 -4.77 5.15
N ALA A 49 -2.39 -4.86 3.84
CA ALA A 49 -2.71 -6.04 3.05
C ALA A 49 -2.02 -7.30 3.56
N ARG A 50 -0.72 -7.21 3.89
CA ARG A 50 0.04 -8.33 4.48
C ARG A 50 -0.49 -8.74 5.84
N THR A 51 -0.88 -7.78 6.67
CA THR A 51 -1.48 -8.04 7.98
C THR A 51 -2.78 -8.82 7.84
N LEU A 52 -3.69 -8.36 6.96
CA LEU A 52 -4.96 -9.04 6.70
C LEU A 52 -4.76 -10.46 6.15
N ASN A 53 -3.84 -10.63 5.18
CA ASN A 53 -3.51 -11.95 4.63
C ASN A 53 -2.95 -12.89 5.70
N THR A 54 -2.11 -12.37 6.60
CA THR A 54 -1.52 -13.16 7.70
C THR A 54 -2.60 -13.58 8.70
N GLN A 55 -3.52 -12.67 9.03
CA GLN A 55 -4.64 -12.99 9.92
C GLN A 55 -5.53 -14.10 9.34
N GLU A 56 -5.85 -14.03 8.05
CA GLU A 56 -6.62 -15.07 7.37
C GLU A 56 -5.85 -16.40 7.31
N TYR A 57 -4.57 -16.38 6.95
CA TYR A 57 -3.74 -17.59 6.87
C TYR A 57 -3.68 -18.36 8.20
N PHE A 58 -3.62 -17.65 9.31
CA PHE A 58 -3.59 -18.24 10.66
C PHE A 58 -4.98 -18.40 11.30
N ASN A 59 -6.07 -18.26 10.53
CA ASN A 59 -7.46 -18.33 11.03
C ASN A 59 -7.74 -17.40 12.22
N LEU A 60 -7.09 -16.24 12.25
CA LEU A 60 -7.33 -15.20 13.24
C LEU A 60 -8.58 -14.40 12.87
N SER A 61 -9.19 -13.80 13.89
CA SER A 61 -10.30 -12.86 13.72
C SER A 61 -9.88 -11.71 12.80
N SER A 62 -10.38 -11.73 11.57
CA SER A 62 -10.12 -10.71 10.56
C SER A 62 -11.36 -9.84 10.36
N PRO A 63 -11.20 -8.53 10.13
CA PRO A 63 -12.34 -7.68 9.82
C PRO A 63 -12.95 -8.06 8.46
N LYS A 64 -14.26 -7.79 8.29
CA LYS A 64 -14.99 -8.03 7.03
C LYS A 64 -15.02 -6.85 6.06
N TRP A 65 -14.66 -5.65 6.53
CA TRP A 65 -14.62 -4.46 5.68
C TRP A 65 -13.66 -4.52 4.48
N PRO A 66 -12.54 -5.29 4.45
CA PRO A 66 -11.64 -5.28 3.30
C PRO A 66 -12.15 -6.12 2.11
N GLU A 67 -13.24 -6.87 2.27
CA GLU A 67 -13.75 -7.77 1.24
C GLU A 67 -14.01 -7.09 -0.12
N PRO A 68 -14.60 -5.88 -0.18
CA PRO A 68 -14.85 -5.20 -1.45
C PRO A 68 -13.58 -4.76 -2.19
N CYS A 69 -12.43 -4.68 -1.52
CA CYS A 69 -11.16 -4.22 -2.09
C CYS A 69 -10.04 -5.27 -1.93
N ARG A 70 -10.42 -6.55 -1.77
CA ARG A 70 -9.48 -7.64 -1.48
C ARG A 70 -8.46 -7.84 -2.62
N GLU A 71 -8.89 -7.72 -3.87
CA GLU A 71 -7.99 -7.83 -5.02
C GLU A 71 -7.05 -6.62 -5.11
N GLU A 72 -7.56 -5.41 -4.92
CA GLU A 72 -6.77 -4.17 -4.87
C GLU A 72 -5.68 -4.23 -3.79
N LEU A 73 -5.99 -4.79 -2.61
CA LEU A 73 -5.04 -4.99 -1.52
C LEU A 73 -3.89 -5.95 -1.90
N LYS A 74 -4.17 -7.03 -2.64
CA LYS A 74 -3.12 -7.92 -3.16
C LYS A 74 -2.20 -7.17 -4.13
N TYR A 75 -2.74 -6.28 -4.95
CA TYR A 75 -1.92 -5.45 -5.84
C TYR A 75 -1.02 -4.47 -5.08
N GLN A 76 -1.44 -3.96 -3.90
CA GLN A 76 -0.60 -3.05 -3.11
C GLN A 76 0.71 -3.70 -2.67
N ILE A 77 0.70 -4.99 -2.35
CA ILE A 77 1.93 -5.75 -2.00
C ILE A 77 2.91 -5.76 -3.19
N HIS A 78 2.38 -5.95 -4.40
CA HIS A 78 3.19 -5.98 -5.63
C HIS A 78 3.68 -4.58 -6.00
N LEU A 79 2.84 -3.55 -5.87
CA LEU A 79 3.21 -2.16 -6.10
C LEU A 79 4.31 -1.72 -5.14
N ASN A 80 4.20 -2.07 -3.86
CA ASN A 80 5.24 -1.79 -2.88
C ASN A 80 6.57 -2.47 -3.27
N TYR A 81 6.54 -3.75 -3.66
CA TYR A 81 7.73 -4.44 -4.14
C TYR A 81 8.33 -3.76 -5.38
N TYR A 82 7.49 -3.42 -6.36
CA TYR A 82 7.93 -2.69 -7.55
C TYR A 82 8.61 -1.39 -7.15
N PHE A 83 7.95 -0.53 -6.36
CA PHE A 83 8.47 0.76 -5.99
C PHE A 83 9.69 0.72 -5.03
N LEU A 84 9.87 -0.36 -4.27
CA LEU A 84 11.05 -0.52 -3.41
C LEU A 84 12.29 -1.02 -4.14
N TYR A 85 12.12 -1.73 -5.27
CA TYR A 85 13.21 -2.45 -5.93
C TYR A 85 13.37 -2.14 -7.43
N SER A 86 12.65 -1.14 -7.96
CA SER A 86 12.89 -0.59 -9.31
C SER A 86 13.78 0.64 -9.27
#